data_AF-A0A424Y996-F1
#
_entry.id   AF-A0A424Y996-F1
#
_cell.length_a   1.000
_cell.length_b   1.000
_cell.length_c   1.000
_cell.angle_alpha   90.00
_cell.angle_beta   90.00
_cell.angle_gamma   90.00
#
_symmetry.space_group_name_H-M   'P 1'
#
loop_
_entity.id
_entity.type
_entity.pdbx_description
1 polymer ?
#
loop_
_entity_poly.entity_id
_entity_poly.type
_entity_poly.pdbx_seq_one_letter_code
_entity_poly.pdbx_strand_id
1 'polypeptide(L)'
;MKEKGIYKGFSYFLIILLFLSLMAPAYSQSRIEEKQDELKDIEEEISISEEELKESKSQEEALLREIREIEAQLEKARAELERINKEIQGTEEIIEKTKEELSIAEDNLAEQDDLVKTRIRSIYENGTVSYVEVLFNSSSFSDFLTRFSYLRTILDQDVELLSDIQEERDLIE
;
A
#
# COMPACT_ATOMS: atom_id res chain seq x y z
N MET A 1 100.92 -55.57 35.90
CA MET A 1 100.28 -54.25 35.67
C MET A 1 99.28 -54.22 34.50
N LYS A 2 98.72 -55.36 34.02
CA LYS A 2 97.80 -55.38 32.86
C LYS A 2 96.29 -55.48 33.20
N GLU A 3 95.89 -55.93 34.38
CA GLU A 3 94.46 -56.05 34.75
C GLU A 3 93.78 -54.72 35.10
N LYS A 4 94.50 -53.74 35.67
CA LYS A 4 93.91 -52.44 36.08
C LYS A 4 93.45 -51.57 34.89
N GLY A 5 93.86 -51.88 33.66
CA GLY A 5 93.45 -51.15 32.45
C GLY A 5 92.05 -51.54 31.95
N ILE A 6 91.68 -52.82 32.10
CA ILE A 6 90.41 -53.38 31.60
C ILE A 6 89.23 -52.86 32.42
N TYR A 7 89.35 -52.83 33.75
CA TYR A 7 88.31 -52.29 34.65
C TYR A 7 88.10 -50.77 34.48
N LYS A 8 89.15 -50.02 34.12
CA LYS A 8 89.03 -48.58 33.83
C LYS A 8 88.27 -48.36 32.52
N GLY A 9 88.56 -49.12 31.46
CA GLY A 9 87.82 -49.07 30.20
C GLY A 9 86.35 -49.44 30.35
N PHE A 10 86.05 -50.48 31.13
CA PHE A 10 84.67 -50.88 31.44
C PHE A 10 83.92 -49.80 32.25
N SER A 11 84.59 -49.14 33.20
CA SER A 11 84.00 -48.03 33.97
C SER A 11 83.66 -46.82 33.09
N TYR A 12 84.55 -46.43 32.17
CA TYR A 12 84.25 -45.35 31.22
C TYR A 12 83.09 -45.71 30.27
N PHE A 13 83.01 -46.96 29.82
CA PHE A 13 81.90 -47.43 29.00
C PHE A 13 80.56 -47.36 29.76
N LEU A 14 80.54 -47.75 31.04
CA LEU A 14 79.36 -47.70 31.90
C LEU A 14 78.90 -46.25 32.17
N ILE A 15 79.85 -45.32 32.34
CA ILE A 15 79.55 -43.89 32.49
C ILE A 15 78.96 -43.31 31.20
N ILE A 16 79.50 -43.66 30.03
CA ILE A 16 78.95 -43.22 28.74
C ILE A 16 77.54 -43.78 28.51
N LEU A 17 77.30 -45.04 28.89
CA LEU A 17 76.00 -45.70 28.73
C LEU A 17 74.95 -45.08 29.69
N LEU A 18 75.35 -44.73 30.91
CA LEU A 18 74.53 -43.98 31.85
C LEU A 18 74.21 -42.57 31.30
N PHE A 19 75.20 -41.85 30.77
CA PHE A 19 75.02 -40.52 30.19
C PHE A 19 74.09 -40.55 28.97
N LEU A 20 74.22 -41.56 28.10
CA LEU A 20 73.32 -41.77 26.96
C LEU A 20 71.87 -42.06 27.42
N SER A 21 71.71 -42.83 28.50
CA SER A 21 70.38 -43.15 29.06
C SER A 21 69.70 -41.95 29.73
N LEU A 22 70.47 -41.00 30.29
CA LEU A 22 69.94 -39.76 30.86
C LEU A 22 69.57 -38.71 29.80
N MET A 23 70.14 -38.77 28.60
CA MET A 23 69.82 -37.82 27.51
C MET A 23 68.65 -38.25 26.64
N ALA A 24 68.31 -39.53 26.56
CA ALA A 24 67.17 -40.03 25.78
C ALA A 24 65.78 -39.47 26.21
N PRO A 25 65.46 -39.30 27.51
CA PRO A 25 64.18 -38.76 27.95
C PRO A 25 63.98 -37.28 27.58
N ALA A 26 65.06 -36.48 27.63
CA ALA A 26 65.01 -35.03 27.42
C ALA A 26 64.58 -34.64 25.99
N TYR A 27 65.06 -35.37 24.97
CA TYR A 27 64.65 -35.17 23.58
C TYR A 27 63.22 -35.66 23.27
N SER A 28 62.70 -36.63 24.04
CA SER A 28 61.32 -37.09 23.88
C SER A 28 60.31 -36.18 24.58
N GLN A 29 60.71 -35.61 25.72
CA GLN A 29 59.88 -34.72 26.54
C GLN A 29 59.60 -33.40 25.81
N SER A 30 60.61 -32.79 25.17
CA SER A 30 60.42 -31.54 24.43
C SER A 30 59.47 -31.69 23.23
N ARG A 31 59.47 -32.86 22.57
CA ARG A 31 58.57 -33.15 21.44
C ARG A 31 57.13 -33.43 21.92
N ILE A 32 56.98 -33.98 23.12
CA ILE A 32 55.68 -34.18 23.75
C ILE A 32 55.08 -32.84 24.18
N GLU A 33 55.88 -31.95 24.76
CA GLU A 33 55.45 -30.59 25.13
C GLU A 33 55.03 -29.78 23.89
N GLU A 34 55.82 -29.78 22.81
CA GLU A 34 55.45 -29.14 21.53
C GLU A 34 54.11 -29.66 20.98
N LYS A 35 53.87 -30.98 21.07
CA LYS A 35 52.60 -31.58 20.62
C LYS A 35 51.42 -31.27 21.54
N GLN A 36 51.66 -31.04 22.83
CA GLN A 36 50.63 -30.61 23.77
C GLN A 36 50.24 -29.15 23.54
N ASP A 37 51.22 -28.29 23.25
CA ASP A 37 50.98 -26.88 22.89
C ASP A 37 50.21 -26.79 21.57
N GLU A 38 50.62 -27.54 20.52
CA GLU A 38 49.85 -27.62 19.26
C GLU A 38 48.41 -28.09 19.47
N LEU A 39 48.18 -29.09 20.33
CA LEU A 39 46.82 -29.57 20.63
C LEU A 39 45.98 -28.49 21.31
N LYS A 40 46.58 -27.75 22.23
CA LYS A 40 45.89 -26.67 22.94
C LYS A 40 45.53 -25.52 22.00
N ASP A 41 46.42 -25.16 21.10
CA ASP A 41 46.16 -24.11 20.09
C ASP A 41 45.01 -24.55 19.15
N ILE A 42 45.02 -25.81 18.71
CA ILE A 42 43.93 -26.37 17.88
C ILE A 42 42.60 -26.40 18.66
N GLU A 43 42.61 -26.76 19.94
CA GLU A 43 41.40 -26.74 20.79
C GLU A 43 40.84 -25.32 20.93
N GLU A 44 41.70 -24.31 21.06
CA GLU A 44 41.31 -22.91 21.09
C GLU A 44 40.72 -22.45 19.75
N GLU A 45 41.36 -22.78 18.63
CA GLU A 45 40.85 -22.50 17.29
C GLU A 45 39.49 -23.14 17.02
N ILE A 46 39.29 -24.39 17.47
CA ILE A 46 37.99 -25.09 17.38
C ILE A 46 36.94 -24.35 18.20
N SER A 47 37.25 -23.96 19.44
CA SER A 47 36.31 -23.24 20.30
C SER A 47 35.88 -21.90 19.68
N ILE A 48 36.83 -21.13 19.13
CA ILE A 48 36.54 -19.87 18.45
C ILE A 48 35.65 -20.12 17.23
N SER A 49 35.99 -21.11 16.41
CA SER A 49 35.21 -21.46 15.22
C SER A 49 33.78 -21.91 15.56
N GLU A 50 33.59 -22.63 16.66
CA GLU A 50 32.27 -23.04 17.15
C GLU A 50 31.42 -21.84 17.62
N GLU A 51 32.04 -20.86 18.28
CA GLU A 51 31.37 -19.62 18.68
C GLU A 51 30.96 -18.79 17.46
N GLU A 52 31.86 -18.59 16.50
CA GLU A 52 31.57 -17.88 15.24
C GLU A 52 30.45 -18.55 14.43
N LEU A 53 30.46 -19.90 14.37
CA LEU A 53 29.40 -20.66 13.72
C LEU A 53 28.05 -20.47 14.41
N LYS A 54 28.04 -20.47 15.75
CA LYS A 54 26.82 -20.26 16.54
C LYS A 54 26.28 -18.84 16.35
N GLU A 55 27.15 -17.83 16.34
CA GLU A 55 26.76 -16.45 16.06
C GLU A 55 26.17 -16.33 14.65
N SER A 56 26.85 -16.88 13.64
CA SER A 56 26.41 -16.86 12.25
C SER A 56 25.03 -17.50 12.08
N LYS A 57 24.77 -18.65 12.73
CA LYS A 57 23.44 -19.29 12.72
C LYS A 57 22.36 -18.43 13.38
N SER A 58 22.69 -17.78 14.49
CA SER A 58 21.75 -16.85 15.16
C SER A 58 21.40 -15.66 14.26
N GLN A 59 22.40 -15.11 13.57
CA GLN A 59 22.21 -14.03 12.60
C GLN A 59 21.36 -14.50 11.40
N GLU A 60 21.63 -15.69 10.86
CA GLU A 60 20.84 -16.30 9.79
C GLU A 60 19.36 -16.45 10.20
N GLU A 61 19.09 -16.99 11.39
CA GLU A 61 17.72 -17.13 11.89
C GLU A 61 17.02 -15.77 12.07
N ALA A 62 17.76 -14.74 12.51
CA ALA A 62 17.22 -13.39 12.65
C ALA A 62 16.86 -12.79 11.28
N LEU A 63 17.75 -12.91 10.30
CA LEU A 63 17.50 -12.45 8.93
C LEU A 63 16.33 -13.19 8.29
N LEU A 64 16.20 -14.50 8.51
CA LEU A 64 15.06 -15.28 8.03
C LEU A 64 13.73 -14.84 8.66
N ARG A 65 13.74 -14.39 9.93
CA ARG A 65 12.55 -13.79 10.56
C ARG A 65 12.20 -12.45 9.90
N GLU A 66 13.19 -11.60 9.68
CA GLU A 66 13.01 -10.30 9.02
C GLU A 66 12.48 -10.44 7.60
N ILE A 67 13.02 -11.39 6.82
CA ILE A 67 12.54 -11.71 5.46
C ILE A 67 11.05 -12.09 5.50
N ARG A 68 10.65 -12.99 6.40
CA ARG A 68 9.24 -13.39 6.53
C ARG A 68 8.32 -12.24 6.92
N GLU A 69 8.81 -11.33 7.76
CA GLU A 69 8.05 -10.14 8.13
C GLU A 69 7.87 -9.19 6.95
N ILE A 70 8.94 -8.95 6.18
CA ILE A 70 8.92 -8.12 4.97
C ILE A 70 7.99 -8.75 3.92
N GLU A 71 8.05 -10.06 3.70
CA GLU A 71 7.14 -10.77 2.79
C GLU A 71 5.67 -10.60 3.21
N ALA A 72 5.36 -10.72 4.50
CA ALA A 72 4.01 -10.51 5.01
C ALA A 72 3.54 -9.06 4.83
N GLN A 73 4.43 -8.08 5.03
CA GLN A 73 4.13 -6.66 4.77
C GLN A 73 3.92 -6.40 3.27
N LEU A 74 4.72 -7.02 2.41
CA LEU A 74 4.60 -6.90 0.96
C LEU A 74 3.27 -7.45 0.45
N GLU A 75 2.84 -8.61 0.93
CA GLU A 75 1.54 -9.19 0.53
C GLU A 75 0.36 -8.33 1.00
N LYS A 76 0.43 -7.75 2.21
CA LYS A 76 -0.57 -6.78 2.67
C LYS A 76 -0.61 -5.54 1.78
N ALA A 77 0.55 -4.98 1.44
CA ALA A 77 0.64 -3.81 0.58
C ALA A 77 0.09 -4.09 -0.84
N ARG A 78 0.34 -5.29 -1.39
CA ARG A 78 -0.21 -5.72 -2.68
C ARG A 78 -1.73 -5.85 -2.65
N ALA A 79 -2.29 -6.46 -1.61
CA ALA A 79 -3.74 -6.59 -1.45
C ALA A 79 -4.41 -5.22 -1.33
N GLU A 80 -3.80 -4.30 -0.57
CA GLU A 80 -4.28 -2.93 -0.42
C GLU A 80 -4.22 -2.14 -1.72
N LEU A 81 -3.13 -2.30 -2.49
CA LEU A 81 -2.99 -1.69 -3.81
C LEU A 81 -4.07 -2.20 -4.78
N GLU A 82 -4.37 -3.50 -4.77
CA GLU A 82 -5.43 -4.06 -5.60
C GLU A 82 -6.81 -3.50 -5.22
N ARG A 83 -7.10 -3.39 -3.91
CA ARG A 83 -8.34 -2.79 -3.41
C ARG A 83 -8.48 -1.34 -3.87
N ILE A 84 -7.45 -0.52 -3.68
CA ILE A 84 -7.46 0.89 -4.08
C ILE A 84 -7.64 1.02 -5.60
N ASN A 85 -6.99 0.18 -6.41
CA ASN A 85 -7.16 0.22 -7.87
C ASN A 85 -8.61 -0.09 -8.29
N LYS A 86 -9.28 -1.03 -7.62
CA LYS A 86 -10.71 -1.30 -7.88
C LYS A 86 -11.60 -0.12 -7.48
N GLU A 87 -11.29 0.55 -6.36
CA GLU A 87 -12.01 1.74 -5.93
C GLU A 87 -11.82 2.91 -6.91
N ILE A 88 -10.61 3.08 -7.45
CA ILE A 88 -10.33 4.07 -8.50
C ILE A 88 -11.19 3.79 -9.73
N GLN A 89 -11.17 2.56 -10.25
CA GLN A 89 -11.97 2.19 -11.42
C GLN A 89 -13.47 2.43 -11.19
N GLY A 90 -14.00 2.00 -10.04
CA GLY A 90 -15.42 2.25 -9.71
C GLY A 90 -15.74 3.74 -9.59
N THR A 91 -14.82 4.54 -9.04
CA THR A 91 -14.99 5.99 -8.94
C THR A 91 -14.94 6.66 -10.31
N GLU A 92 -14.04 6.23 -11.20
CA GLU A 92 -13.95 6.72 -12.58
C GLU A 92 -15.23 6.42 -13.37
N GLU A 93 -15.81 5.22 -13.23
CA GLU A 93 -17.10 4.88 -13.84
C GLU A 93 -18.23 5.76 -13.33
N ILE A 94 -18.28 6.02 -12.01
CA ILE A 94 -19.27 6.94 -11.42
C ILE A 94 -19.07 8.36 -11.96
N ILE A 95 -17.83 8.84 -12.05
CA ILE A 95 -17.53 10.18 -12.59
C ILE A 95 -18.05 10.30 -14.03
N GLU A 96 -17.79 9.32 -14.89
CA GLU A 96 -18.25 9.37 -16.28
C GLU A 96 -19.77 9.34 -16.39
N LYS A 97 -20.44 8.49 -15.60
CA LYS A 97 -21.91 8.47 -15.53
C LYS A 97 -22.49 9.79 -15.03
N THR A 98 -21.92 10.37 -13.97
CA THR A 98 -22.38 11.64 -13.43
C THR A 98 -22.12 12.80 -14.40
N LYS A 99 -21.04 12.79 -15.18
CA LYS A 99 -20.83 13.78 -16.25
C LYS A 99 -21.87 13.65 -17.37
N GLU A 100 -22.23 12.44 -17.76
CA GLU A 100 -23.28 12.22 -18.75
C GLU A 100 -24.63 12.72 -18.23
N GLU A 101 -24.98 12.37 -16.99
CA GLU A 101 -26.20 12.85 -16.32
C GLU A 101 -26.21 14.39 -16.20
N LEU A 102 -25.08 15.00 -15.85
CA LEU A 102 -24.93 16.46 -15.79
C LEU A 102 -25.14 17.10 -17.17
N SER A 103 -24.52 16.57 -18.21
CA SER A 103 -24.68 17.08 -19.59
C SER A 103 -26.13 17.02 -20.04
N ILE A 104 -26.85 15.94 -19.74
CA ILE A 104 -28.28 15.80 -20.05
C ILE A 104 -29.10 16.82 -19.27
N ALA A 105 -28.79 17.03 -17.99
CA ALA A 105 -29.49 18.01 -17.16
C ALA A 105 -29.25 19.45 -17.65
N GLU A 106 -28.02 19.80 -18.03
CA GLU A 106 -27.69 21.09 -18.62
C GLU A 106 -28.44 21.35 -19.94
N ASP A 107 -28.52 20.33 -20.82
CA ASP A 107 -29.27 20.42 -22.08
C ASP A 107 -30.78 20.61 -21.83
N ASN A 108 -31.36 19.86 -20.90
CA ASN A 108 -32.76 20.00 -20.51
C ASN A 108 -33.06 21.37 -19.91
N LEU A 109 -32.19 21.86 -19.02
CA LEU A 109 -32.32 23.19 -18.44
C LEU A 109 -32.27 24.26 -19.53
N ALA A 110 -31.37 24.14 -20.51
CA ALA A 110 -31.27 25.07 -21.63
C ALA A 110 -32.55 25.10 -22.50
N GLU A 111 -33.15 23.94 -22.77
CA GLU A 111 -34.42 23.83 -23.50
C GLU A 111 -35.56 24.49 -22.71
N GLN A 112 -35.67 24.20 -21.42
CA GLN A 112 -36.68 24.79 -20.53
C GLN A 112 -36.52 26.32 -20.43
N ASP A 113 -35.29 26.81 -20.33
CA ASP A 113 -34.97 28.24 -20.31
C ASP A 113 -35.44 28.95 -21.59
N ASP A 114 -35.27 28.33 -22.78
CA ASP A 114 -35.71 28.89 -24.06
C ASP A 114 -37.23 28.88 -24.21
N LEU A 115 -37.88 27.79 -23.77
CA LEU A 115 -39.34 27.68 -23.74
C LEU A 115 -39.96 28.77 -22.86
N VAL A 116 -39.43 28.97 -21.66
CA VAL A 116 -39.89 30.01 -20.74
C VAL A 116 -39.63 31.40 -21.32
N LYS A 117 -38.44 31.67 -21.89
CA LYS A 117 -38.15 32.96 -22.55
C LYS A 117 -39.13 33.25 -23.68
N THR A 118 -39.43 32.25 -24.51
CA THR A 118 -40.40 32.37 -25.61
C THR A 118 -41.81 32.62 -25.08
N ARG A 119 -42.21 31.93 -24.01
CA ARG A 119 -43.52 32.10 -23.39
C ARG A 119 -43.69 33.48 -22.76
N ILE A 120 -42.72 33.94 -21.98
CA ILE A 120 -42.71 35.28 -21.37
C ILE A 120 -42.78 36.36 -22.46
N ARG A 121 -42.00 36.20 -23.54
CA ARG A 121 -42.06 37.11 -24.69
C ARG A 121 -43.46 37.14 -25.31
N SER A 122 -44.07 35.97 -25.54
CA SER A 122 -45.43 35.88 -26.08
C SER A 122 -46.47 36.55 -25.16
N ILE A 123 -46.37 36.37 -23.84
CA ILE A 123 -47.24 37.04 -22.86
C ILE A 123 -47.04 38.57 -22.93
N TYR A 124 -45.81 39.04 -23.07
CA TYR A 124 -45.52 40.47 -23.18
C TYR A 124 -46.01 41.08 -24.49
N GLU A 125 -45.77 40.40 -25.62
CA GLU A 125 -46.16 40.85 -26.96
C GLU A 125 -47.68 40.82 -27.18
N ASN A 126 -48.38 39.80 -26.66
CA ASN A 126 -49.83 39.67 -26.78
C ASN A 126 -50.59 40.40 -25.65
N GLY A 127 -49.93 40.72 -24.53
CA GLY A 127 -50.39 41.65 -23.49
C GLY A 127 -51.58 41.20 -22.63
N THR A 128 -51.74 41.82 -21.46
CA THR A 128 -52.86 41.58 -20.51
C THR A 128 -54.23 41.88 -21.12
N VAL A 129 -54.28 42.79 -22.10
CA VAL A 129 -55.50 43.18 -22.80
C VAL A 129 -56.11 41.99 -23.56
N SER A 130 -55.28 41.14 -24.16
CA SER A 130 -55.76 39.95 -24.90
C SER A 130 -56.45 38.93 -23.98
N TYR A 131 -55.91 38.69 -22.77
CA TYR A 131 -56.54 37.80 -21.79
C TYR A 131 -57.87 38.33 -21.26
N VAL A 132 -57.93 39.63 -20.97
CA VAL A 132 -59.16 40.32 -20.56
C VAL A 132 -60.19 40.25 -21.69
N GLU A 133 -59.78 40.47 -22.93
CA GLU A 133 -60.64 40.37 -24.12
C GLU A 133 -61.17 38.95 -24.33
N VAL A 134 -60.33 37.90 -24.18
CA VAL A 134 -60.76 36.49 -24.27
C VAL A 134 -61.77 36.14 -23.19
N LEU A 135 -61.62 36.66 -21.98
CA LEU A 135 -62.57 36.47 -20.90
C LEU A 135 -63.90 37.19 -21.19
N PHE A 136 -63.86 38.47 -21.62
CA PHE A 136 -65.07 39.25 -21.87
C PHE A 136 -65.78 38.91 -23.20
N ASN A 137 -65.12 38.24 -24.14
CA ASN A 137 -65.70 37.72 -25.39
C ASN A 137 -66.30 36.30 -25.22
N SER A 138 -66.70 35.94 -24.00
CA SER A 138 -67.41 34.69 -23.70
C SER A 138 -68.88 34.77 -24.09
N SER A 139 -69.46 33.69 -24.62
CA SER A 139 -70.87 33.67 -25.07
C SER A 139 -71.89 33.50 -23.93
N SER A 140 -71.43 33.13 -22.73
CA SER A 140 -72.27 32.98 -21.54
C SER A 140 -71.43 33.05 -20.26
N PHE A 141 -72.09 33.23 -19.11
CA PHE A 141 -71.42 33.19 -17.81
C PHE A 141 -70.74 31.84 -17.51
N SER A 142 -71.29 30.73 -18.01
CA SER A 142 -70.67 29.40 -17.86
C SER A 142 -69.39 29.25 -18.69
N ASP A 143 -69.38 29.83 -19.90
CA ASP A 143 -68.20 29.88 -20.77
C ASP A 143 -67.11 30.77 -20.14
N PHE A 144 -67.47 31.92 -19.57
CA PHE A 144 -66.56 32.77 -18.79
C PHE A 144 -65.86 32.00 -17.66
N LEU A 145 -66.63 31.30 -16.82
CA LEU A 145 -66.07 30.53 -15.69
C LEU A 145 -65.12 29.42 -16.16
N THR A 146 -65.44 28.78 -17.28
CA THR A 146 -64.58 27.74 -17.87
C THR A 146 -63.25 28.33 -18.35
N ARG A 147 -63.30 29.44 -19.11
CA ARG A 147 -62.09 30.14 -19.58
C ARG A 147 -61.25 30.68 -18.43
N PHE A 148 -61.89 31.23 -17.39
CA PHE A 148 -61.20 31.68 -16.19
C PHE A 148 -60.49 30.53 -15.46
N SER A 149 -61.16 29.38 -15.31
CA SER A 149 -60.55 28.19 -14.72
C SER A 149 -59.33 27.72 -15.53
N TYR A 150 -59.42 27.69 -16.87
CA TYR A 150 -58.30 27.30 -17.72
C TYR A 150 -57.13 28.27 -17.63
N LEU A 151 -57.38 29.59 -17.68
CA LEU A 151 -56.33 30.58 -17.48
C LEU A 151 -55.67 30.46 -16.12
N ARG A 152 -56.44 30.18 -15.07
CA ARG A 152 -55.91 29.94 -13.74
C ARG A 152 -54.97 28.73 -13.72
N THR A 153 -55.40 27.59 -14.28
CA THR A 153 -54.57 26.38 -14.37
C THR A 153 -53.28 26.62 -15.16
N ILE A 154 -53.36 27.33 -16.29
CA ILE A 154 -52.19 27.67 -17.12
C ILE A 154 -51.18 28.52 -16.32
N LEU A 155 -51.66 29.52 -15.56
CA LEU A 155 -50.80 30.38 -14.74
C LEU A 155 -50.18 29.63 -13.56
N ASP A 156 -50.94 28.75 -12.90
CA ASP A 156 -50.43 27.94 -11.80
C ASP A 156 -49.31 26.99 -12.31
N GLN A 157 -49.49 26.37 -13.49
CA GLN A 157 -48.44 25.56 -14.15
C GLN A 157 -47.20 26.37 -14.53
N ASP A 158 -47.36 27.63 -14.95
CA ASP A 158 -46.22 28.50 -15.29
C ASP A 158 -45.38 28.87 -14.06
N VAL A 159 -46.05 29.10 -12.93
CA VAL A 159 -45.36 29.37 -11.66
C VAL A 159 -44.62 28.13 -11.17
N GLU A 160 -45.23 26.95 -11.28
CA GLU A 160 -44.61 25.67 -10.93
C GLU A 160 -43.37 25.40 -11.80
N LEU A 161 -43.50 25.52 -13.13
CA LEU A 161 -42.38 25.36 -14.06
C LEU A 161 -41.21 26.30 -13.77
N LEU A 162 -41.48 27.57 -13.45
CA LEU A 162 -40.44 28.54 -13.09
C LEU A 162 -39.74 28.18 -11.77
N SER A 163 -40.47 27.59 -10.82
CA SER A 163 -39.90 27.09 -9.57
C SER A 163 -39.00 25.89 -9.83
N ASP A 164 -39.45 24.94 -10.64
CA ASP A 164 -38.71 23.73 -10.97
C ASP A 164 -37.40 24.05 -11.71
N ILE A 165 -37.45 24.97 -12.68
CA ILE A 165 -36.25 25.45 -13.40
C ILE A 165 -35.26 26.13 -12.46
N GLN A 166 -35.74 26.90 -11.48
CA GLN A 166 -34.88 27.54 -10.50
C GLN A 166 -34.19 26.49 -9.60
N GLU A 167 -34.92 25.48 -9.16
CA GLU A 167 -34.37 24.38 -8.35
C GLU A 167 -33.37 23.54 -9.17
N GLU A 168 -33.67 23.23 -10.43
CA GLU A 168 -32.77 22.51 -11.33
C GLU A 168 -31.49 23.31 -11.60
N ARG A 169 -31.59 24.63 -11.77
CA ARG A 169 -30.43 25.53 -11.90
C ARG A 169 -29.57 25.53 -10.63
N ASP A 170 -30.19 25.62 -9.45
CA ASP A 170 -29.48 25.62 -8.17
C ASP A 170 -28.81 24.26 -7.86
N LEU A 171 -29.28 23.17 -8.45
CA LEU A 171 -28.66 21.84 -8.34
C LEU A 171 -27.46 21.65 -9.28
N ILE A 172 -27.40 22.40 -10.37
CA ILE A 172 -26.34 22.31 -11.40
C ILE A 172 -25.20 23.31 -11.13
N GLU A 173 -25.48 24.50 -10.58
CA GLU A 173 -24.48 25.53 -10.19
C GLU A 173 -23.71 25.21 -8.89
#